data_AF-A0A7C6KD31-F1
#
_entry.id   AF-A0A7C6KD31-F1
#
_cell.length_a   1.000
_cell.length_b   1.000
_cell.length_c   1.000
_cell.angle_alpha   90.00
_cell.angle_beta   90.00
_cell.angle_gamma   90.00
#
_symmetry.space_group_name_H-M   'P 1'
#
loop_
_entity.id
_entity.type
_entity.pdbx_description
1 polymer ?
#
loop_
_entity_poly.entity_id
_entity_poly.type
_entity_poly.pdbx_seq_one_letter_code
_entity_poly.pdbx_strand_id
1 'polypeptide(L)'
;MPFLRHTLLSLCLAAATSGLAAADNTAAAAPTAPAADTRAATAAGKVARGLILQSQERLIFTPCRDRNYVNIEDLSPNAEVTTQLKALGLAEGTPIYAEVFGEAEGNGILRMRALNFASLDARCYAPRRSTGEWRAAGKDWSLTLFENQGTLQQSNQPDVSGEYAVNAQDDNSVNIALGGQLNAPLRLKRQNCRSTGDSGKPRLQAWHAELTVKGKKYEGCAWRQ
;
A
#
# COMPACT_ATOMS: atom_id res chain seq x y z
N MET A 1 68.31 -66.81 39.30
CA MET A 1 68.82 -67.95 38.48
C MET A 1 67.61 -68.72 37.95
N PRO A 2 67.66 -69.31 36.75
CA PRO A 2 67.57 -68.70 35.41
C PRO A 2 66.24 -69.15 34.75
N PHE A 3 65.71 -68.61 33.66
CA PHE A 3 66.13 -68.74 32.26
C PHE A 3 65.14 -67.87 31.45
N LEU A 4 65.57 -66.96 30.58
CA LEU A 4 66.06 -67.19 29.21
C LEU A 4 64.95 -67.59 28.22
N ARG A 5 64.72 -66.70 27.23
CA ARG A 5 64.48 -66.99 25.80
C ARG A 5 63.16 -67.72 25.45
N HIS A 6 62.45 -67.51 24.34
CA HIS A 6 62.69 -66.82 23.07
C HIS A 6 61.42 -67.00 22.20
N THR A 7 61.18 -66.06 21.27
CA THR A 7 60.47 -66.25 19.97
C THR A 7 58.99 -66.65 19.95
N LEU A 8 58.13 -65.83 19.31
CA LEU A 8 57.75 -66.02 17.90
C LEU A 8 56.72 -64.98 17.44
N LEU A 9 57.00 -64.48 16.24
CA LEU A 9 56.13 -63.77 15.31
C LEU A 9 54.81 -64.53 15.10
N SER A 10 53.68 -63.82 15.07
CA SER A 10 52.72 -63.91 13.95
C SER A 10 51.62 -62.85 14.04
N LEU A 11 51.48 -62.17 12.90
CA LEU A 11 50.36 -61.33 12.51
C LEU A 11 49.02 -62.07 12.67
N CYS A 12 48.00 -61.36 13.14
CA CYS A 12 46.67 -61.44 12.55
C CYS A 12 45.85 -60.17 12.82
N LEU A 13 45.29 -59.66 11.73
CA LEU A 13 44.18 -58.72 11.58
C LEU A 13 43.21 -58.61 12.76
N ALA A 14 42.83 -57.38 13.11
CA ALA A 14 41.49 -56.87 12.82
C ALA A 14 41.36 -55.43 13.36
N ALA A 15 41.16 -54.47 12.45
CA ALA A 15 40.76 -53.12 12.79
C ALA A 15 39.23 -53.08 12.95
N ALA A 16 38.76 -52.70 14.14
CA ALA A 16 37.54 -51.94 14.36
C ALA A 16 37.39 -51.70 15.86
N THR A 17 37.81 -50.53 16.34
CA THR A 17 37.32 -49.99 17.61
C THR A 17 37.01 -48.51 17.48
N SER A 18 35.79 -48.22 17.90
CA SER A 18 35.10 -46.95 18.00
C SER A 18 35.85 -45.97 18.90
N GLY A 19 36.04 -44.74 18.44
CA GLY A 19 36.58 -43.64 19.24
C GLY A 19 35.66 -42.43 19.14
N LEU A 20 35.04 -42.10 20.27
CA LEU A 20 34.14 -40.97 20.50
C LEU A 20 34.72 -39.65 19.98
N ALA A 21 34.00 -38.97 19.09
CA ALA A 21 34.12 -37.53 18.91
C ALA A 21 33.11 -36.85 19.84
N ALA A 22 33.60 -36.15 20.86
CA ALA A 22 32.83 -35.15 21.57
C ALA A 22 32.55 -34.00 20.60
N ALA A 23 31.30 -33.82 20.21
CA ALA A 23 30.85 -32.63 19.51
C ALA A 23 30.48 -31.57 20.55
N ASP A 24 31.32 -30.56 20.69
CA ASP A 24 30.96 -29.29 21.31
C ASP A 24 29.78 -28.68 20.54
N ASN A 25 28.58 -28.82 21.11
CA ASN A 25 27.36 -28.17 20.62
C ASN A 25 27.35 -26.71 21.10
N THR A 26 28.29 -25.91 20.61
CA THR A 26 28.19 -24.45 20.69
C THR A 26 27.31 -23.99 19.54
N ALA A 27 26.01 -24.21 19.68
CA ALA A 27 25.01 -23.64 18.79
C ALA A 27 25.05 -22.12 18.93
N ALA A 28 25.75 -21.46 17.99
CA ALA A 28 25.69 -20.03 17.82
C ALA A 28 24.24 -19.64 17.57
N ALA A 29 23.64 -18.93 18.53
CA ALA A 29 22.34 -18.31 18.37
C ALA A 29 22.45 -17.27 17.25
N ALA A 30 21.93 -17.61 16.07
CA ALA A 30 21.76 -16.67 14.98
C ALA A 30 20.81 -15.55 15.46
N PRO A 31 21.15 -14.27 15.23
CA PRO A 31 20.24 -13.18 15.56
C PRO A 31 18.97 -13.34 14.73
N THR A 32 17.85 -13.53 15.41
CA THR A 32 16.52 -13.49 14.79
C THR A 32 16.29 -12.05 14.35
N ALA A 33 16.50 -11.77 13.07
CA ALA A 33 16.11 -10.49 12.49
C ALA A 33 14.61 -10.29 12.75
N PRO A 34 14.17 -9.09 13.18
CA PRO A 34 12.75 -8.82 13.31
C PRO A 34 12.12 -9.01 11.93
N ALA A 35 11.08 -9.84 11.84
CA ALA A 35 10.30 -9.97 10.63
C ALA A 35 9.73 -8.58 10.30
N ALA A 36 10.30 -7.93 9.29
CA ALA A 36 9.68 -6.77 8.69
C ALA A 36 8.31 -7.22 8.20
N ASP A 37 7.25 -6.60 8.73
CA ASP A 37 5.89 -6.84 8.25
C ASP A 37 5.74 -6.18 6.87
N THR A 38 6.28 -6.87 5.86
CA THR A 38 6.30 -6.49 4.44
C THR A 38 4.93 -6.76 3.79
N ARG A 39 3.83 -6.62 4.53
CA ARG A 39 2.51 -6.73 3.90
C ARG A 39 2.33 -5.54 2.96
N ALA A 40 2.36 -5.79 1.65
CA ALA A 40 2.13 -4.76 0.65
C ALA A 40 0.78 -4.06 0.91
N ALA A 41 0.71 -2.75 0.61
CA ALA A 41 -0.57 -2.07 0.56
C ALA A 41 -1.43 -2.69 -0.53
N THR A 42 -2.48 -3.39 -0.14
CA THR A 42 -3.45 -3.88 -1.13
C THR A 42 -4.44 -2.78 -1.47
N ALA A 43 -4.98 -2.82 -2.68
CA ALA A 43 -6.13 -1.98 -3.04
C ALA A 43 -7.34 -2.21 -2.10
N ALA A 44 -7.34 -3.30 -1.32
CA ALA A 44 -8.32 -3.64 -0.29
C ALA A 44 -7.99 -3.09 1.12
N GLY A 45 -6.79 -2.55 1.35
CA GLY A 45 -6.34 -2.04 2.65
C GLY A 45 -7.13 -0.83 3.17
N LYS A 46 -7.10 -0.60 4.49
CA LYS A 46 -7.71 0.58 5.11
C LYS A 46 -7.00 1.86 4.66
N VAL A 47 -7.78 2.93 4.51
CA VAL A 47 -7.29 4.26 4.11
C VAL A 47 -7.34 5.20 5.31
N ALA A 48 -6.16 5.64 5.77
CA ALA A 48 -6.02 6.71 6.74
C ALA A 48 -6.12 8.07 6.04
N ARG A 49 -6.93 8.99 6.58
CA ARG A 49 -7.21 10.31 5.97
C ARG A 49 -6.90 11.45 6.96
N GLY A 50 -6.11 12.43 6.52
CA GLY A 50 -5.60 13.45 7.41
C GLY A 50 -4.81 14.53 6.70
N LEU A 51 -4.21 15.41 7.49
CA LEU A 51 -3.21 16.36 7.04
C LEU A 51 -1.82 15.79 7.32
N ILE A 52 -0.94 15.83 6.31
CA ILE A 52 0.48 15.53 6.47
C ILE A 52 1.24 16.86 6.49
N LEU A 53 2.06 17.03 7.51
CA LEU A 53 2.94 18.18 7.68
C LEU A 53 4.39 17.69 7.78
N GLN A 54 5.29 18.34 7.05
CA GLN A 54 6.71 18.22 7.34
C GLN A 54 7.10 19.26 8.40
N SER A 55 7.70 18.79 9.48
CA SER A 55 8.24 19.60 10.57
C SER A 55 9.63 19.09 10.93
N GLN A 56 10.65 19.90 10.68
CA GLN A 56 12.06 19.54 10.75
C GLN A 56 12.32 18.32 9.84
N GLU A 57 12.83 17.24 10.41
CA GLU A 57 13.13 15.99 9.71
C GLU A 57 12.01 14.96 9.83
N ARG A 58 10.86 15.33 10.41
CA ARG A 58 9.76 14.42 10.69
C ARG A 58 8.53 14.73 9.86
N LEU A 59 7.81 13.67 9.53
CA LEU A 59 6.47 13.76 8.97
C LEU A 59 5.46 13.51 10.08
N ILE A 60 4.49 14.43 10.19
CA ILE A 60 3.43 14.41 11.18
C ILE A 60 2.11 14.20 10.44
N PHE A 61 1.32 13.23 10.89
CA PHE A 61 -0.04 13.00 10.40
C PHE A 61 -1.05 13.47 11.44
N THR A 62 -1.98 14.32 11.03
CA THR A 62 -3.14 14.71 11.84
C THR A 62 -4.40 14.08 11.22
N PRO A 63 -4.97 13.02 11.82
CA PRO A 63 -6.18 12.39 11.31
C PRO A 63 -7.33 13.39 11.25
N CYS A 64 -8.18 13.31 10.23
CA CYS A 64 -9.26 14.27 10.07
C CYS A 64 -10.39 14.16 11.11
N ARG A 65 -10.49 13.03 11.83
CA ARG A 65 -11.54 12.78 12.83
C ARG A 65 -11.06 12.83 14.27
N ASP A 66 -9.75 12.79 14.47
CA ASP A 66 -9.12 12.69 15.78
C ASP A 66 -8.22 13.89 16.01
N ARG A 67 -8.07 14.29 17.28
CA ARG A 67 -7.25 15.46 17.64
C ARG A 67 -5.77 15.12 17.88
N ASN A 68 -5.43 13.84 17.86
CA ASN A 68 -4.09 13.36 18.17
C ASN A 68 -3.29 13.22 16.89
N TYR A 69 -2.16 13.90 16.82
CA TYR A 69 -1.20 13.69 15.73
C TYR A 69 -0.33 12.48 16.04
N VAL A 70 0.17 11.85 14.98
CA VAL A 70 1.08 10.70 15.03
C VAL A 70 2.27 10.95 14.13
N ASN A 71 3.39 10.30 14.43
CA ASN A 71 4.53 10.29 13.50
C ASN A 71 4.22 9.38 12.31
N ILE A 72 4.84 9.65 11.17
CA ILE A 72 4.74 8.81 9.99
C ILE A 72 6.02 7.98 9.84
N GLU A 73 5.83 6.72 9.49
CA GLU A 73 6.86 5.86 8.92
C GLU A 73 6.45 5.48 7.49
N ASP A 74 7.29 5.81 6.51
CA ASP A 74 7.05 5.47 5.11
C ASP A 74 7.64 4.11 4.75
N LEU A 75 6.77 3.11 4.71
CA LEU A 75 7.08 1.73 4.36
C LEU A 75 6.78 1.43 2.88
N SER A 76 6.45 2.44 2.07
CA SER A 76 6.36 2.25 0.63
C SER A 76 7.76 2.00 0.03
N PRO A 77 7.86 1.25 -1.08
CA PRO A 77 9.14 0.96 -1.71
C PRO A 77 9.97 2.23 -1.93
N ASN A 78 11.18 2.29 -1.38
CA ASN A 78 12.08 3.45 -1.48
C ASN A 78 11.46 4.79 -1.01
N ALA A 79 10.56 4.77 -0.03
CA ALA A 79 9.83 5.95 0.45
C ALA A 79 9.13 6.73 -0.68
N GLU A 80 8.51 5.97 -1.59
CA GLU A 80 7.80 6.49 -2.75
C GLU A 80 6.71 7.50 -2.36
N VAL A 81 5.92 7.21 -1.31
CA VAL A 81 4.82 8.10 -0.88
C VAL A 81 5.35 9.45 -0.45
N THR A 82 6.41 9.49 0.37
CA THR A 82 7.06 10.73 0.77
C THR A 82 7.59 11.50 -0.43
N THR A 83 8.22 10.80 -1.38
CA THR A 83 8.74 11.40 -2.61
C THR A 83 7.62 12.02 -3.45
N GLN A 84 6.50 11.32 -3.60
CA GLN A 84 5.32 11.79 -4.31
C GLN A 84 4.70 13.02 -3.66
N LEU A 85 4.58 13.03 -2.32
CA LEU A 85 4.05 14.17 -1.57
C LEU A 85 4.95 15.40 -1.71
N LYS A 86 6.28 15.24 -1.62
CA LYS A 86 7.24 16.33 -1.88
C LYS A 86 7.10 16.85 -3.32
N ALA A 87 6.96 15.96 -4.30
CA ALA A 87 6.74 16.34 -5.70
C ALA A 87 5.35 16.95 -5.98
N LEU A 88 4.39 16.80 -5.06
CA LEU A 88 3.11 17.51 -5.10
C LEU A 88 3.22 18.91 -4.51
N GLY A 89 4.08 19.08 -3.50
CA GLY A 89 4.35 20.36 -2.84
C GLY A 89 4.52 20.29 -1.32
N LEU A 90 4.73 19.09 -0.75
CA LEU A 90 4.98 18.96 0.68
C LEU A 90 6.31 19.64 1.01
N ALA A 91 6.26 20.59 1.93
CA ALA A 91 7.40 21.35 2.39
C ALA A 91 7.25 21.67 3.89
N GLU A 92 8.34 22.12 4.50
CA GLU A 92 8.35 22.54 5.90
C GLU A 92 7.22 23.54 6.19
N GLY A 93 6.42 23.26 7.23
CA GLY A 93 5.33 24.15 7.66
C GLY A 93 4.10 24.18 6.75
N THR A 94 4.11 23.48 5.60
CA THR A 94 3.00 23.49 4.64
C THR A 94 2.25 22.16 4.66
N PRO A 95 1.02 22.10 5.20
CA PRO A 95 0.26 20.86 5.26
C PRO A 95 -0.29 20.47 3.88
N ILE A 96 -0.41 19.17 3.63
CA ILE A 96 -1.12 18.57 2.50
C ILE A 96 -2.23 17.68 3.03
N TYR A 97 -3.42 17.76 2.44
CA TYR A 97 -4.43 16.74 2.70
C TYR A 97 -4.03 15.46 1.99
N ALA A 98 -3.96 14.35 2.71
CA ALA A 98 -3.57 13.06 2.17
C ALA A 98 -4.46 11.93 2.70
N GLU A 99 -4.67 10.97 1.80
CA GLU A 99 -5.27 9.68 2.06
C GLU A 99 -4.23 8.62 1.69
N VAL A 100 -3.86 7.78 2.65
CA VAL A 100 -2.81 6.76 2.48
C VAL A 100 -3.34 5.40 2.88
N PHE A 101 -2.93 4.37 2.14
CA PHE A 101 -3.11 2.99 2.57
C PHE A 101 -2.14 2.72 3.73
N GLY A 102 -2.70 2.44 4.90
CA GLY A 102 -1.95 2.34 6.15
C GLY A 102 -2.87 2.46 7.36
N GLU A 103 -2.33 2.10 8.53
CA GLU A 103 -3.05 2.18 9.80
C GLU A 103 -2.16 2.84 10.86
N ALA A 104 -2.78 3.63 11.72
CA ALA A 104 -2.13 4.13 12.92
C ALA A 104 -2.07 2.99 13.94
N GLU A 105 -0.88 2.71 14.45
CA GLU A 105 -0.66 1.72 15.48
C GLU A 105 -0.77 2.33 16.87
N GLY A 106 -0.99 1.49 17.88
CA GLY A 106 -1.13 1.91 19.28
C GLY A 106 0.10 2.61 19.86
N ASN A 107 1.24 2.59 19.16
CA ASN A 107 2.47 3.30 19.53
C ASN A 107 2.52 4.76 19.03
N GLY A 108 1.47 5.27 18.37
CA GLY A 108 1.45 6.63 17.85
C GLY A 108 2.25 6.82 16.57
N ILE A 109 2.37 5.76 15.75
CA ILE A 109 2.98 5.78 14.42
C ILE A 109 1.95 5.35 13.37
N LEU A 110 1.83 6.13 12.29
CA LEU A 110 1.14 5.75 11.07
C LEU A 110 2.16 5.14 10.10
N ARG A 111 1.98 3.85 9.79
CA ARG A 111 2.75 3.18 8.73
C ARG A 111 2.06 3.35 7.39
N MET A 112 2.54 4.29 6.59
CA MET A 112 2.06 4.46 5.22
C MET A 112 2.74 3.43 4.30
N ARG A 113 1.95 2.76 3.48
CA ARG A 113 2.43 1.72 2.56
C ARG A 113 2.21 2.10 1.10
N ALA A 114 1.24 2.96 0.83
CA ALA A 114 0.97 3.49 -0.50
C ALA A 114 0.10 4.75 -0.43
N LEU A 115 0.22 5.62 -1.43
CA LEU A 115 -0.68 6.76 -1.60
C LEU A 115 -2.05 6.24 -2.10
N ASN A 116 -3.14 6.91 -1.69
CA ASN A 116 -4.46 6.79 -2.31
C ASN A 116 -4.85 8.09 -3.02
N PHE A 117 -4.76 9.21 -2.29
CA PHE A 117 -5.10 10.54 -2.75
C PHE A 117 -4.27 11.58 -2.00
N ALA A 118 -3.90 12.69 -2.64
CA ALA A 118 -3.36 13.88 -1.98
C ALA A 118 -3.80 15.16 -2.68
N SER A 119 -3.91 16.26 -1.94
CA SER A 119 -4.26 17.58 -2.46
C SER A 119 -3.56 18.70 -1.71
N LEU A 120 -3.12 19.71 -2.46
CA LEU A 120 -2.65 20.98 -1.88
C LEU A 120 -3.77 21.85 -1.29
N ASP A 121 -5.03 21.45 -1.47
CA ASP A 121 -6.13 22.00 -0.69
C ASP A 121 -6.16 21.32 0.68
N ALA A 122 -5.40 21.89 1.63
CA ALA A 122 -5.13 21.32 2.95
C ALA A 122 -6.33 21.43 3.92
N ARG A 123 -7.49 20.95 3.47
CA ARG A 123 -8.73 20.89 4.25
C ARG A 123 -9.14 19.44 4.43
N CYS A 124 -9.59 19.12 5.64
CA CYS A 124 -10.11 17.79 5.92
C CYS A 124 -11.50 17.61 5.29
N TYR A 125 -11.57 16.76 4.27
CA TYR A 125 -12.81 16.38 3.59
C TYR A 125 -13.32 15.00 3.98
N ALA A 126 -12.96 14.51 5.17
CA ALA A 126 -13.23 13.13 5.55
C ALA A 126 -14.72 12.77 5.38
N PRO A 127 -15.08 11.91 4.41
CA PRO A 127 -16.46 11.54 4.17
C PRO A 127 -17.02 10.87 5.42
N ARG A 128 -18.27 11.18 5.77
CA ARG A 128 -18.93 10.68 7.01
C ARG A 128 -18.81 9.16 7.17
N ARG A 129 -18.78 8.43 6.06
CA ARG A 129 -18.48 7.01 5.99
C ARG A 129 -17.32 6.79 5.04
N SER A 130 -16.32 6.03 5.48
CA SER A 130 -15.35 5.38 4.60
C SER A 130 -16.03 4.14 4.07
N THR A 131 -16.31 4.09 2.78
CA THR A 131 -17.08 2.99 2.20
C THR A 131 -16.17 1.93 1.56
N GLY A 132 -14.91 2.29 1.30
CA GLY A 132 -13.98 1.43 0.58
C GLY A 132 -14.30 1.34 -0.92
N GLU A 133 -15.12 2.25 -1.43
CA GLU A 133 -15.61 2.24 -2.80
C GLU A 133 -14.76 3.15 -3.69
N TRP A 134 -15.12 3.29 -4.96
CA TRP A 134 -14.26 3.96 -5.93
C TRP A 134 -14.86 5.27 -6.42
N ARG A 135 -13.99 6.26 -6.59
CA ARG A 135 -14.25 7.49 -7.33
C ARG A 135 -13.31 7.55 -8.52
N ALA A 136 -13.79 8.05 -9.64
CA ALA A 136 -12.98 8.41 -10.78
C ALA A 136 -13.44 9.74 -11.35
N ALA A 137 -12.54 10.56 -11.88
CA ALA A 137 -12.89 11.82 -12.51
C ALA A 137 -11.87 12.21 -13.56
N GLY A 138 -12.32 12.91 -14.58
CA GLY A 138 -11.48 13.51 -15.59
C GLY A 138 -12.10 14.78 -16.14
N LYS A 139 -11.65 15.22 -17.31
CA LYS A 139 -12.17 16.44 -17.92
C LYS A 139 -13.65 16.27 -18.26
N ASP A 140 -14.51 17.08 -17.64
CA ASP A 140 -15.97 17.13 -17.88
C ASP A 140 -16.75 15.86 -17.49
N TRP A 141 -16.19 15.02 -16.60
CA TRP A 141 -16.90 13.84 -16.09
C TRP A 141 -16.42 13.40 -14.70
N SER A 142 -17.33 12.76 -13.96
CA SER A 142 -17.00 12.05 -12.72
C SER A 142 -17.86 10.80 -12.57
N LEU A 143 -17.27 9.75 -12.01
CA LEU A 143 -17.92 8.50 -11.67
C LEU A 143 -17.82 8.28 -10.16
N THR A 144 -18.97 7.96 -9.57
CA THR A 144 -19.08 7.56 -8.17
C THR A 144 -19.60 6.14 -8.10
N LEU A 145 -18.87 5.27 -7.41
CA LEU A 145 -19.37 3.95 -7.03
C LEU A 145 -19.75 3.99 -5.56
N PHE A 146 -21.01 3.70 -5.24
CA PHE A 146 -21.53 3.68 -3.88
C PHE A 146 -22.70 2.70 -3.73
N GLU A 147 -22.69 1.88 -2.68
CA GLU A 147 -23.71 0.89 -2.32
C GLU A 147 -24.19 0.04 -3.51
N ASN A 148 -23.22 -0.54 -4.25
CA ASN A 148 -23.44 -1.32 -5.50
C ASN A 148 -24.01 -0.52 -6.68
N GLN A 149 -24.09 0.82 -6.58
CA GLN A 149 -24.53 1.70 -7.66
C GLN A 149 -23.37 2.56 -8.19
N GLY A 150 -23.19 2.56 -9.51
CA GLY A 150 -22.34 3.50 -10.24
C GLY A 150 -23.17 4.66 -10.79
N THR A 151 -22.70 5.89 -10.60
CA THR A 151 -23.30 7.10 -11.18
C THR A 151 -22.24 7.87 -11.96
N LEU A 152 -22.41 7.95 -13.28
CA LEU A 152 -21.60 8.77 -14.19
C LEU A 152 -22.28 10.12 -14.39
N GLN A 153 -21.59 11.17 -14.00
CA GLN A 153 -21.99 12.56 -14.22
C GLN A 153 -21.11 13.14 -15.32
N GLN A 154 -21.71 13.91 -16.22
CA GLN A 154 -21.01 14.55 -17.33
C GLN A 154 -21.52 15.98 -17.49
N SER A 155 -20.63 16.89 -17.90
CA SER A 155 -21.02 18.28 -18.14
C SER A 155 -22.17 18.36 -19.16
N ASN A 156 -23.28 19.01 -18.76
CA ASN A 156 -24.46 19.25 -19.59
C ASN A 156 -25.19 18.00 -20.11
N GLN A 157 -25.06 16.86 -19.42
CA GLN A 157 -25.82 15.65 -19.72
C GLN A 157 -26.54 15.15 -18.45
N PRO A 158 -27.66 14.45 -18.58
CA PRO A 158 -28.26 13.74 -17.45
C PRO A 158 -27.29 12.71 -16.86
N ASP A 159 -27.35 12.56 -15.54
CA ASP A 159 -26.61 11.50 -14.84
C ASP A 159 -27.05 10.12 -15.33
N VAL A 160 -26.07 9.25 -15.56
CA VAL A 160 -26.29 7.87 -16.01
C VAL A 160 -25.94 6.94 -14.86
N SER A 161 -26.88 6.08 -14.48
CA SER A 161 -26.70 5.17 -13.34
C SER A 161 -26.83 3.70 -13.75
N GLY A 162 -26.18 2.84 -12.99
CA GLY A 162 -26.25 1.39 -13.14
C GLY A 162 -25.66 0.69 -11.93
N GLU A 163 -25.85 -0.62 -11.85
CA GLU A 163 -25.19 -1.42 -10.82
C GLU A 163 -23.68 -1.54 -11.12
N TYR A 164 -22.85 -1.82 -10.10
CA TYR A 164 -21.46 -2.20 -10.33
C TYR A 164 -21.06 -3.44 -9.54
N ALA A 165 -20.07 -4.16 -10.08
CA ALA A 165 -19.41 -5.27 -9.41
C ALA A 165 -17.90 -5.22 -9.65
N VAL A 166 -17.10 -5.42 -8.59
CA VAL A 166 -15.65 -5.58 -8.73
C VAL A 166 -15.37 -7.02 -9.17
N ASN A 167 -14.91 -7.20 -10.40
CA ASN A 167 -14.69 -8.51 -10.99
C ASN A 167 -13.32 -9.09 -10.64
N ALA A 168 -12.30 -8.24 -10.56
CA ALA A 168 -10.94 -8.62 -10.22
C ALA A 168 -10.21 -7.43 -9.61
N GLN A 169 -9.36 -7.70 -8.63
CA GLN A 169 -8.57 -6.68 -7.94
C GLN A 169 -7.25 -7.27 -7.45
N ASP A 170 -6.16 -6.57 -7.74
CA ASP A 170 -4.83 -6.81 -7.21
C ASP A 170 -4.17 -5.46 -6.82
N ASP A 171 -2.89 -5.47 -6.51
CA ASP A 171 -2.16 -4.27 -6.06
C ASP A 171 -1.92 -3.26 -7.20
N ASN A 172 -1.98 -3.71 -8.45
CA ASN A 172 -1.69 -2.95 -9.65
C ASN A 172 -2.93 -2.65 -10.51
N SER A 173 -4.02 -3.39 -10.33
CA SER A 173 -5.21 -3.25 -11.16
C SER A 173 -6.53 -3.52 -10.44
N VAL A 174 -7.58 -2.83 -10.87
CA VAL A 174 -8.97 -3.09 -10.45
C VAL A 174 -9.85 -3.09 -11.69
N ASN A 175 -10.57 -4.19 -11.91
CA ASN A 175 -11.51 -4.35 -13.00
C ASN A 175 -12.92 -4.38 -12.44
N ILE A 176 -13.76 -3.45 -12.91
CA ILE A 176 -15.11 -3.23 -12.40
C ILE A 176 -16.07 -3.32 -13.58
N ALA A 177 -17.10 -4.16 -13.46
CA ALA A 177 -18.22 -4.17 -14.40
C ALA A 177 -19.27 -3.15 -13.96
N LEU A 178 -19.74 -2.33 -14.89
CA LEU A 178 -20.87 -1.44 -14.71
C LEU A 178 -22.05 -1.96 -15.55
N GLY A 179 -23.17 -2.23 -14.91
CA GLY A 179 -24.40 -2.72 -15.53
C GLY A 179 -25.38 -1.59 -15.88
N GLY A 180 -26.63 -1.97 -16.19
CA GLY A 180 -27.71 -1.02 -16.45
C GLY A 180 -27.43 -0.08 -17.62
N GLN A 181 -27.64 1.23 -17.41
CA GLN A 181 -27.46 2.24 -18.47
C GLN A 181 -25.99 2.56 -18.76
N LEU A 182 -25.08 2.19 -17.84
CA LEU A 182 -23.64 2.37 -18.02
C LEU A 182 -23.08 1.29 -18.97
N ASN A 183 -23.46 0.02 -18.74
CA ASN A 183 -23.07 -1.16 -19.53
C ASN A 183 -21.63 -1.08 -20.08
N ALA A 184 -20.65 -1.01 -19.18
CA ALA A 184 -19.28 -0.69 -19.51
C ALA A 184 -18.28 -1.33 -18.54
N PRO A 185 -17.08 -1.70 -19.00
CA PRO A 185 -15.97 -1.98 -18.10
C PRO A 185 -15.32 -0.67 -17.63
N LEU A 186 -15.03 -0.60 -16.34
CA LEU A 186 -14.11 0.36 -15.74
C LEU A 186 -12.81 -0.36 -15.37
N ARG A 187 -11.68 0.16 -15.84
CA ARG A 187 -10.34 -0.33 -15.50
C ARG A 187 -9.60 0.74 -14.73
N LEU A 188 -9.10 0.37 -13.55
CA LEU A 188 -8.22 1.19 -12.76
C LEU A 188 -6.83 0.57 -12.78
N LYS A 189 -5.82 1.34 -13.19
CA LYS A 189 -4.41 0.92 -13.19
C LYS A 189 -3.65 1.73 -12.16
N ARG A 190 -2.83 1.06 -11.34
CA ARG A 190 -1.97 1.69 -10.35
C ARG A 190 -0.94 2.54 -11.09
N GLN A 191 -1.14 3.84 -11.04
CA GLN A 191 -0.29 4.82 -11.69
C GLN A 191 -0.60 6.18 -11.10
N ASN A 192 0.45 6.90 -10.69
CA ASN A 192 0.33 8.27 -10.22
C ASN A 192 -0.37 9.14 -11.27
N CYS A 193 -1.58 9.56 -10.94
CA CYS A 193 -2.42 10.36 -11.80
C CYS A 193 -2.52 11.77 -11.21
N ARG A 194 -2.13 12.77 -11.98
CA ARG A 194 -2.19 14.18 -11.57
C ARG A 194 -3.45 14.81 -12.14
N SER A 195 -4.14 15.61 -11.33
CA SER A 195 -5.30 16.38 -11.74
C SER A 195 -5.34 17.72 -11.00
N THR A 196 -6.25 18.59 -11.42
CA THR A 196 -6.55 19.85 -10.74
C THR A 196 -7.91 19.72 -10.08
N GLY A 197 -7.99 20.04 -8.79
CA GLY A 197 -9.25 20.06 -8.06
C GLY A 197 -10.13 21.27 -8.36
N ASP A 198 -11.34 21.25 -7.83
CA ASP A 198 -12.34 22.32 -8.00
C ASP A 198 -11.85 23.67 -7.43
N SER A 199 -10.96 23.63 -6.43
CA SER A 199 -10.28 24.80 -5.87
C SER A 199 -9.11 25.31 -6.72
N GLY A 200 -8.88 24.74 -7.90
CA GLY A 200 -7.73 25.02 -8.76
C GLY A 200 -6.40 24.46 -8.23
N LYS A 201 -6.44 23.72 -7.11
CA LYS A 201 -5.23 23.17 -6.47
C LYS A 201 -4.84 21.81 -7.06
N PRO A 202 -3.54 21.54 -7.24
CA PRO A 202 -3.06 20.23 -7.64
C PRO A 202 -3.54 19.11 -6.72
N ARG A 203 -3.85 17.98 -7.34
CA ARG A 203 -4.17 16.71 -6.71
C ARG A 203 -3.30 15.61 -7.31
N LEU A 204 -3.02 14.60 -6.49
CA LEU A 204 -2.38 13.36 -6.89
C LEU A 204 -3.28 12.21 -6.48
N GLN A 205 -3.52 11.27 -7.38
CA GLN A 205 -4.31 10.08 -7.12
C GLN A 205 -3.53 8.84 -7.52
N ALA A 206 -3.81 7.74 -6.84
CA ALA A 206 -3.07 6.50 -7.01
C ALA A 206 -3.38 5.72 -8.29
N TRP A 207 -4.48 6.04 -8.96
CA TRP A 207 -5.00 5.23 -10.05
C TRP A 207 -5.30 6.07 -11.28
N HIS A 208 -4.98 5.53 -12.44
CA HIS A 208 -5.50 5.97 -13.73
C HIS A 208 -6.77 5.18 -14.06
N ALA A 209 -7.83 5.87 -14.48
CA ALA A 209 -9.12 5.29 -14.81
C ALA A 209 -9.37 5.32 -16.32
N GLU A 210 -9.81 4.17 -16.86
CA GLU A 210 -10.28 4.02 -18.23
C GLU A 210 -11.71 3.47 -18.22
N LEU A 211 -12.65 4.19 -18.83
CA LEU A 211 -14.06 3.83 -18.91
C LEU A 211 -14.58 4.06 -20.33
N THR A 212 -15.38 3.14 -20.89
CA THR A 212 -16.01 3.33 -22.20
C THR A 212 -17.51 3.10 -22.12
N VAL A 213 -18.30 4.18 -22.17
CA VAL A 213 -19.77 4.13 -22.11
C VAL A 213 -20.33 4.54 -23.48
N LYS A 214 -21.16 3.69 -24.09
CA LYS A 214 -21.82 3.95 -25.39
C LYS A 214 -20.83 4.38 -26.49
N GLY A 215 -19.66 3.74 -26.55
CA GLY A 215 -18.62 4.05 -27.54
C GLY A 215 -17.77 5.29 -27.23
N LYS A 216 -18.09 6.07 -26.19
CA LYS A 216 -17.28 7.20 -25.75
C LYS A 216 -16.30 6.76 -24.66
N LYS A 217 -15.01 7.00 -24.90
CA LYS A 217 -13.92 6.76 -23.95
C LYS A 217 -13.77 7.92 -22.98
N TYR A 218 -13.56 7.59 -21.72
CA TYR A 218 -13.26 8.49 -20.62
C TYR A 218 -11.94 8.05 -19.98
N GLU A 219 -11.05 9.01 -19.79
CA GLU A 219 -9.79 8.83 -19.07
C GLU A 219 -9.71 9.85 -17.95
N GLY A 220 -9.09 9.46 -16.84
CA GLY A 220 -9.01 10.31 -15.66
C GLY A 220 -8.22 9.69 -14.52
N CYS A 221 -8.39 10.28 -13.34
CA CYS A 221 -7.76 9.84 -12.10
C CYS A 221 -8.80 9.20 -11.19
N ALA A 222 -8.39 8.18 -10.44
CA ALA A 222 -9.25 7.47 -9.51
C ALA A 222 -8.58 7.25 -8.15
N TRP A 223 -9.41 7.14 -7.13
CA TRP A 223 -9.02 6.89 -5.76
C TRP A 223 -10.11 6.12 -5.03
N ARG A 224 -9.73 5.47 -3.94
CA ARG A 224 -10.64 4.74 -3.07
C ARG A 224 -11.24 5.70 -2.05
N GLN A 225 -12.55 5.65 -1.81
CA GLN A 225 -13.28 6.52 -0.89
C GLN A 225 -13.58 5.86 0.46
#